data_AF-A0A3B9T1A3-F1
#
_entry.id   AF-A0A3B9T1A3-F1
#
_cell.length_a   1.000
_cell.length_b   1.000
_cell.length_c   1.000
_cell.angle_alpha   90.00
_cell.angle_beta   90.00
_cell.angle_gamma   90.00
#
_symmetry.space_group_name_H-M   'P 1'
#
loop_
_entity.id
_entity.type
_entity.pdbx_description
1 polymer ?
#
loop_
_entity_poly.entity_id
_entity_poly.type
_entity_poly.pdbx_seq_one_letter_code
_entity_poly.pdbx_strand_id
1 'polypeptide(L)'
;LAVMGVCKQYHRKGIGRKLFDYAKQEAAESGYQFMQVKTVKMGVYPDYDATNLFYLALGFREFEVLPIWDEANPCQVYVMALSDQKLPNAGISAGL
;
A
#
# COMPACT_ATOMS: atom_id res chain seq x y z
N LEU A 1 4.68 -1.00 14.45
CA LEU A 1 4.90 -1.41 13.05
C LEU A 1 3.64 -2.10 12.57
N ALA A 2 3.05 -1.68 11.44
CA ALA A 2 1.85 -2.33 10.88
C ALA A 2 2.23 -3.22 9.70
N VAL A 3 1.48 -4.31 9.50
CA VAL A 3 1.64 -5.23 8.37
C VAL A 3 0.29 -5.50 7.74
N MET A 4 0.29 -5.75 6.42
CA MET A 4 -0.88 -6.16 5.66
C MET A 4 -0.52 -7.41 4.88
N GLY A 5 -1.35 -8.44 4.99
CA GLY A 5 -1.15 -9.71 4.30
C GLY A 5 -2.47 -10.41 4.03
N VAL A 6 -2.52 -11.13 2.92
CA VAL A 6 -3.65 -12.00 2.56
C VAL A 6 -3.07 -13.40 2.39
N CYS A 7 -3.71 -14.44 2.94
CA CYS A 7 -3.24 -15.81 2.72
C CYS A 7 -3.27 -16.13 1.21
N LYS A 8 -2.25 -16.86 0.72
CA LYS A 8 -2.07 -17.14 -0.73
C LYS A 8 -3.33 -17.68 -1.41
N GLN A 9 -4.08 -18.57 -0.74
CA GLN A 9 -5.33 -19.13 -1.25
C GLN A 9 -6.49 -18.12 -1.48
N TYR A 10 -6.35 -16.91 -0.94
CA TYR A 10 -7.32 -15.82 -1.08
C TYR A 10 -6.81 -14.66 -1.95
N HIS A 11 -5.64 -14.81 -2.59
CA HIS A 11 -5.13 -13.83 -3.53
C HIS A 11 -6.04 -13.67 -4.75
N ARG A 12 -5.93 -12.52 -5.44
CA ARG A 12 -6.71 -12.16 -6.63
C ARG A 12 -8.24 -12.08 -6.45
N LYS A 13 -8.73 -12.08 -5.20
CA LYS A 13 -10.16 -11.89 -4.85
C LYS A 13 -10.51 -10.45 -4.43
N GLY A 14 -9.64 -9.48 -4.71
CA GLY A 14 -9.84 -8.06 -4.34
C GLY A 14 -9.64 -7.72 -2.85
N ILE A 15 -9.34 -8.71 -1.99
CA ILE A 15 -9.18 -8.50 -0.53
C ILE A 15 -8.04 -7.55 -0.21
N GLY A 16 -6.87 -7.72 -0.84
CA GLY A 16 -5.72 -6.85 -0.62
C GLY A 16 -6.01 -5.38 -0.97
N ARG A 17 -6.79 -5.13 -2.02
CA ARG A 17 -7.25 -3.78 -2.38
C ARG A 17 -8.18 -3.21 -1.31
N LYS A 18 -9.16 -3.98 -0.84
CA LYS A 18 -10.06 -3.54 0.25
C LYS A 18 -9.31 -3.19 1.54
N LEU A 19 -8.33 -4.02 1.93
CA LEU A 19 -7.48 -3.75 3.08
C LEU A 19 -6.69 -2.45 2.90
N PHE A 20 -6.11 -2.24 1.71
CA PHE A 20 -5.39 -1.02 1.39
C PHE A 20 -6.30 0.21 1.39
N ASP A 21 -7.47 0.14 0.76
CA ASP A 21 -8.40 1.28 0.66
C ASP A 21 -8.83 1.76 2.06
N TYR A 22 -9.10 0.81 2.98
CA TYR A 22 -9.38 1.14 4.39
C TYR A 22 -8.17 1.81 5.07
N ALA A 23 -6.98 1.24 4.95
CA ALA A 23 -5.77 1.83 5.53
C ALA A 23 -5.45 3.22 4.96
N LYS A 24 -5.72 3.44 3.66
CA LYS A 24 -5.55 4.73 2.99
C LYS A 24 -6.54 5.76 3.51
N GLN A 25 -7.80 5.37 3.68
CA GLN A 25 -8.84 6.24 4.24
C GLN A 25 -8.47 6.66 5.67
N GLU A 26 -8.15 5.71 6.55
CA GLU A 26 -7.74 6.00 7.93
C GLU A 26 -6.52 6.92 7.99
N ALA A 27 -5.52 6.72 7.12
CA ALA A 27 -4.35 7.58 7.07
C ALA A 27 -4.71 9.01 6.63
N ALA A 28 -5.60 9.15 5.64
CA ALA A 28 -6.07 10.46 5.18
C ALA A 28 -6.89 11.18 6.26
N GLU A 29 -7.82 10.48 6.92
CA GLU A 29 -8.64 11.02 8.01
C GLU A 29 -7.80 11.41 9.23
N SER A 30 -6.69 10.70 9.46
CA SER A 30 -5.70 11.02 10.51
C SER A 30 -4.78 12.19 10.14
N GLY A 31 -4.92 12.80 8.95
CA GLY A 31 -4.15 13.96 8.53
C GLY A 31 -2.75 13.65 7.98
N TYR A 32 -2.46 12.40 7.62
CA TYR A 32 -1.19 12.06 6.97
C TYR A 32 -1.18 12.54 5.52
N GLN A 33 -0.02 13.00 5.06
CA GLN A 33 0.17 13.46 3.67
C GLN A 33 0.71 12.35 2.75
N PHE A 34 1.35 11.33 3.33
CA PHE A 34 1.98 10.25 2.58
C PHE A 34 1.76 8.91 3.27
N MET A 35 1.67 7.85 2.48
CA MET A 35 1.85 6.48 2.94
C MET A 35 3.17 5.93 2.38
N GLN A 36 3.86 5.15 3.20
CA GLN A 36 5.07 4.44 2.83
C GLN A 36 4.87 2.94 3.06
N VAL A 37 5.34 2.13 2.10
CA VAL A 37 5.45 0.68 2.25
C VAL A 37 6.88 0.26 1.94
N LYS A 38 7.28 -0.86 2.53
CA LYS A 38 8.59 -1.47 2.31
C LYS A 38 8.44 -2.94 1.96
N THR A 39 9.26 -3.42 1.04
CA THR A 39 9.25 -4.80 0.57
C THR A 39 10.63 -5.18 0.02
N VAL A 40 10.89 -6.46 -0.23
CA VAL A 40 12.14 -6.84 -0.89
C VAL A 40 12.10 -6.34 -2.33
N LYS A 41 13.21 -5.76 -2.81
CA LYS A 41 13.32 -5.20 -4.17
C LYS A 41 12.87 -6.20 -5.23
N MET A 42 12.14 -5.67 -6.22
CA MET A 42 11.73 -6.43 -7.39
C MET A 42 12.94 -7.07 -8.10
N GLY A 43 12.76 -8.30 -8.59
CA GLY A 43 13.78 -9.11 -9.25
C GLY A 43 14.58 -10.02 -8.32
N VAL A 44 14.40 -9.91 -7.00
CA VAL A 44 15.11 -10.76 -6.03
C VAL A 44 14.35 -12.07 -5.78
N TYR A 45 13.03 -12.00 -5.59
CA TYR A 45 12.20 -13.17 -5.28
C TYR A 45 10.82 -13.06 -5.96
N PRO A 46 10.32 -14.12 -6.62
CA PRO A 46 9.03 -14.08 -7.33
C PRO A 46 7.82 -13.71 -6.46
N ASP A 47 7.79 -14.17 -5.21
CA ASP A 47 6.70 -13.83 -4.27
C ASP A 47 6.70 -12.33 -3.91
N TYR A 48 7.88 -11.71 -3.86
CA TYR A 48 8.03 -10.29 -3.60
C TYR A 48 7.78 -9.47 -4.87
N ASP A 49 8.10 -9.97 -6.06
CA ASP A 49 7.75 -9.30 -7.32
C ASP A 49 6.24 -9.09 -7.43
N ALA A 50 5.45 -10.10 -7.05
CA ALA A 50 3.99 -9.97 -6.98
C ALA A 50 3.56 -8.87 -5.98
N THR A 51 4.28 -8.71 -4.88
CA THR A 51 4.04 -7.65 -3.89
C THR A 51 4.40 -6.27 -4.42
N ASN A 52 5.54 -6.12 -5.10
CA ASN A 52 5.96 -4.87 -5.72
C ASN A 52 4.94 -4.43 -6.79
N LEU A 53 4.55 -5.35 -7.68
CA LEU A 53 3.53 -5.10 -8.71
C LEU A 53 2.16 -4.72 -8.12
N PHE A 54 1.79 -5.32 -6.99
CA PHE A 54 0.57 -4.95 -6.27
C PHE A 54 0.61 -3.47 -5.83
N TYR A 55 1.69 -3.00 -5.20
CA TYR A 55 1.79 -1.61 -4.77
C TYR A 55 1.85 -0.63 -5.95
N LEU A 56 2.59 -0.96 -7.01
CA LEU A 56 2.61 -0.17 -8.24
C LEU A 56 1.20 -0.02 -8.84
N ALA A 57 0.41 -1.11 -8.87
CA ALA A 57 -0.97 -1.10 -9.36
C ALA A 57 -1.94 -0.32 -8.44
N LEU A 58 -1.58 -0.07 -7.18
CA LEU A 58 -2.33 0.81 -6.29
C LEU A 58 -2.03 2.30 -6.53
N GLY A 59 -0.96 2.61 -7.27
CA GLY A 59 -0.51 3.99 -7.54
C GLY A 59 0.65 4.46 -6.66
N PHE A 60 1.27 3.55 -5.89
CA PHE A 60 2.54 3.87 -5.25
C PHE A 60 3.65 4.09 -6.28
N ARG A 61 4.64 4.90 -5.92
CA ARG A 61 5.85 5.16 -6.71
C ARG A 61 7.09 4.69 -5.99
N GLU A 62 8.06 4.21 -6.76
CA GLU A 62 9.39 3.87 -6.24
C GLU A 62 10.03 5.13 -5.65
N PHE A 63 10.64 5.00 -4.48
CA PHE A 63 11.32 6.10 -3.81
C PHE A 63 12.83 5.84 -3.71
N GLU A 64 13.21 4.79 -3.00
CA GLU A 64 14.62 4.44 -2.78
C GLU A 64 14.75 2.95 -2.42
N VAL A 65 15.97 2.41 -2.54
CA VAL A 65 16.35 1.10 -2.01
C VAL A 65 17.35 1.31 -0.90
N LEU A 66 17.04 0.81 0.30
CA LEU A 66 17.84 1.02 1.50
C LEU A 66 18.50 -0.28 2.01
N PRO A 67 19.73 -0.20 2.56
CA PRO A 67 20.41 -1.33 3.19
C PRO A 67 20.00 -1.49 4.67
N ILE A 68 18.70 -1.46 4.97
CA ILE A 68 18.17 -1.52 6.35
C ILE A 68 17.77 -2.94 6.79
N TRP A 69 17.95 -3.93 5.91
CA TRP A 69 17.86 -5.36 6.17
C TRP A 69 19.22 -6.00 5.86
N ASP A 70 19.27 -7.30 5.58
CA ASP A 70 20.50 -7.96 5.14
C ASP A 70 20.78 -7.80 3.63
N GLU A 71 21.98 -8.18 3.20
CA GLU A 71 22.44 -8.06 1.79
C GLU A 71 21.59 -8.84 0.79
N ALA A 72 20.96 -9.94 1.21
CA ALA A 72 20.09 -10.75 0.36
C ALA A 72 18.70 -10.13 0.22
N ASN A 73 18.32 -9.22 1.11
CA ASN A 73 17.01 -8.59 1.19
C ASN A 73 17.12 -7.06 1.02
N PRO A 74 17.49 -6.54 -0.16
CA PRO A 74 17.49 -5.10 -0.39
C PRO A 74 16.08 -4.52 -0.20
N CYS A 75 15.95 -3.56 0.70
CA CYS A 75 14.65 -3.00 1.10
C CYS A 75 14.20 -1.92 0.11
N GLN A 76 13.24 -2.24 -0.75
CA GLN A 76 12.58 -1.28 -1.62
C GLN A 76 11.53 -0.50 -0.85
N VAL A 77 11.64 0.83 -0.88
CA VAL A 77 10.65 1.77 -0.38
C VAL A 77 9.77 2.26 -1.52
N TYR A 78 8.47 2.27 -1.28
CA TYR A 78 7.50 2.93 -2.12
C TYR A 78 6.71 3.97 -1.33
N VAL A 79 6.33 5.05 -2.00
CA VAL A 79 5.55 6.15 -1.41
C VAL A 79 4.31 6.47 -2.23
N MET A 80 3.25 6.91 -1.56
CA MET A 80 2.04 7.45 -2.16
C MET A 80 1.66 8.74 -1.45
N ALA A 81 1.41 9.82 -2.21
CA ALA A 81 0.78 11.02 -1.68
C ALA A 81 -0.72 10.78 -1.46
N LEU A 82 -1.25 11.27 -0.33
CA LEU A 82 -2.66 11.17 0.03
C LEU A 82 -3.48 12.41 -0.39
N SER A 83 -2.79 13.51 -0.73
CA SER A 83 -3.34 14.85 -0.92
C SER A 83 -4.11 15.11 -2.23
N ASP A 84 -4.28 14.11 -3.12
CA ASP A 84 -4.80 14.33 -4.48
C ASP A 84 -6.17 13.72 -4.80
N GLN A 85 -6.99 13.36 -3.82
CA GLN A 85 -8.34 12.82 -4.11
C GLN A 85 -9.38 13.40 -3.16
N LYS A 86 -10.37 14.10 -3.72
CA LYS A 86 -11.66 14.33 -3.04
C LYS A 86 -12.18 12.97 -2.58
N LEU A 87 -12.17 12.73 -1.27
CA LEU A 87 -12.95 11.63 -0.70
C LEU A 87 -14.39 11.81 -1.21
N PRO A 88 -15.04 10.80 -1.80
CA PRO A 88 -16.45 10.92 -2.12
C PRO A 88 -17.18 11.26 -0.83
N ASN A 89 -17.93 12.37 -0.83
CA ASN A 89 -18.82 12.72 0.27
C ASN A 89 -19.64 11.48 0.61
N ALA A 90 -19.43 10.91 1.79
CA ALA A 90 -20.37 9.98 2.37
C ALA A 90 -21.67 10.77 2.58
N GLY A 91 -22.55 10.72 1.57
CA GLY A 91 -23.86 11.33 1.62
C GLY A 91 -24.69 10.63 2.68
N ILE A 92 -24.58 11.08 3.92
CA ILE A 92 -25.63 10.88 4.91
C ILE A 92 -26.69 11.92 4.55
N SER A 93 -27.68 11.46 3.78
CA SER A 93 -28.97 12.10 3.64
C SER A 93 -29.52 12.37 5.05
N ALA A 94 -29.49 13.63 5.48
CA ALA A 94 -30.34 14.10 6.56
C ALA A 94 -31.79 13.95 6.08
N GLY A 95 -32.46 12.90 6.55
CA GLY A 95 -33.91 12.77 6.42
C GLY A 95 -34.56 13.86 7.28
N LEU A 96 -35.26 14.78 6.60
CA LEU A 96 -36.39 15.51 7.15
C LEU A 96 -37.59 14.57 7.32
#